data_AF-A0A225DH95-F1
#
_entry.id   AF-A0A225DH95-F1
#
_cell.length_a   1.000
_cell.length_b   1.000
_cell.length_c   1.000
_cell.angle_alpha   90.00
_cell.angle_beta   90.00
_cell.angle_gamma   90.00
#
_symmetry.space_group_name_H-M   'P 1'
#
loop_
_entity.id
_entity.type
_entity.pdbx_description
1 polymer ?
#
loop_
_entity_poly.entity_id
_entity_poly.type
_entity_poly.pdbx_seq_one_letter_code
_entity_poly.pdbx_strand_id
1 'polypeptide(L)'
;MEQELAYCQTLLGLVLDHFGRTLSPDDRNSPLGRVLVVDKPAETERVVTEVTRHLATRHSDLALRLLREETGLAWDDLYTLVGDWAKLDTERKKRWVRFARLAKAARDASRGPA
;
A
#
# COMPACT_ATOMS: atom_id res chain seq x y z
N MET A 1 -13.98 -9.33 12.33
CA MET A 1 -13.51 -8.19 11.50
C MET A 1 -11.99 -8.08 11.39
N GLU A 2 -11.21 -7.70 12.42
CA GLU A 2 -9.75 -7.51 12.24
C GLU A 2 -9.02 -8.78 11.75
N GLN A 3 -9.39 -9.95 12.29
CA GLN A 3 -8.78 -11.24 11.94
C GLN A 3 -9.12 -11.68 10.51
N GLU A 4 -10.36 -11.43 10.06
CA GLU A 4 -10.81 -11.71 8.69
C GLU A 4 -10.12 -10.79 7.69
N LEU A 5 -9.94 -9.51 8.05
CA LEU A 5 -9.26 -8.53 7.20
C LEU A 5 -7.77 -8.90 7.04
N ALA A 6 -7.11 -9.32 8.12
CA ALA A 6 -5.74 -9.82 8.07
C ALA A 6 -5.61 -11.09 7.21
N TYR A 7 -6.61 -11.98 7.26
CA TYR A 7 -6.65 -13.18 6.42
C TYR A 7 -6.83 -12.84 4.94
N CYS A 8 -7.78 -11.97 4.58
CA CYS A 8 -7.96 -11.47 3.22
C CYS A 8 -6.70 -10.78 2.68
N GLN A 9 -6.02 -10.02 3.53
CA GLN A 9 -4.74 -9.40 3.19
C GLN A 9 -3.66 -10.46 2.90
N THR A 10 -3.59 -11.52 3.70
CA THR A 10 -2.62 -12.59 3.47
C THR A 10 -2.88 -13.33 2.16
N LEU A 11 -4.15 -13.67 1.89
CA LEU A 11 -4.56 -14.31 0.65
C LEU A 11 -4.27 -13.46 -0.58
N LEU A 12 -4.58 -12.16 -0.55
CA LEU A 12 -4.30 -11.29 -1.69
C LEU A 12 -2.79 -11.21 -1.96
N GLY A 13 -1.95 -11.15 -0.92
CA GLY A 13 -0.49 -11.17 -1.09
C GLY A 13 -0.01 -12.42 -1.81
N LEU A 14 -0.51 -13.60 -1.44
CA LEU A 14 -0.19 -14.88 -2.10
C LEU A 14 -0.64 -14.90 -3.57
N VAL A 15 -1.83 -14.37 -3.85
CA VAL A 15 -2.39 -14.31 -5.20
C VAL A 15 -1.56 -13.38 -6.09
N LEU A 16 -1.17 -12.20 -5.59
CA LEU A 16 -0.34 -11.25 -6.32
C LEU A 16 1.06 -11.80 -6.58
N ASP A 17 1.68 -12.46 -5.60
CA ASP A 17 2.97 -13.13 -5.76
C ASP A 17 2.90 -14.23 -6.84
N HIS A 18 1.81 -14.99 -6.87
CA HIS A 18 1.58 -16.01 -7.90
C HIS A 18 1.48 -15.36 -9.28
N PHE A 19 0.62 -14.34 -9.44
CA PHE A 19 0.46 -13.63 -10.70
C PHE A 19 1.73 -12.93 -11.17
N GLY A 20 2.54 -12.37 -10.26
CA GLY A 20 3.83 -11.78 -10.60
C GLY A 20 4.81 -12.77 -11.24
N ARG A 21 4.64 -14.08 -10.99
CA ARG A 21 5.46 -15.16 -11.58
C ARG A 21 4.86 -15.75 -12.84
N THR A 22 3.54 -15.69 -13.00
CA THR A 22 2.82 -16.38 -14.07
C THR A 22 2.30 -15.47 -15.17
N LEU A 23 2.26 -14.14 -14.96
CA LEU A 23 1.83 -13.20 -15.99
C LEU A 23 2.75 -13.25 -17.22
N SER A 24 2.15 -13.37 -18.40
CA SER A 24 2.86 -13.17 -19.65
C SER A 24 3.40 -11.72 -19.74
N PRO A 25 4.55 -11.49 -20.38
CA PRO A 25 5.05 -10.14 -20.65
C PRO A 25 4.02 -9.23 -21.35
N ASP A 26 3.17 -9.81 -22.20
CA ASP A 26 2.14 -9.08 -22.96
C ASP A 26 1.01 -8.56 -22.06
N ASP A 27 0.77 -9.23 -20.93
CA ASP A 27 -0.28 -8.88 -19.97
C ASP A 27 0.13 -7.76 -19.01
N ARG A 28 1.39 -7.30 -19.04
CA ARG A 28 1.90 -6.25 -18.13
C ARG A 28 1.17 -4.92 -18.29
N ASN A 29 0.64 -4.65 -19.48
CA ASN A 29 -0.12 -3.44 -19.76
C ASN A 29 -1.60 -3.53 -19.39
N SER A 30 -2.09 -4.73 -19.04
CA SER A 30 -3.46 -4.95 -18.58
C SER A 30 -3.71 -4.25 -17.23
N PRO A 31 -4.97 -4.00 -16.85
CA PRO A 31 -5.31 -3.49 -15.52
C PRO A 31 -4.68 -4.29 -14.38
N LEU A 32 -4.64 -5.62 -14.50
CA LEU A 32 -4.02 -6.51 -13.51
C LEU A 32 -2.48 -6.37 -13.50
N GLY A 33 -1.86 -6.32 -14.68
CA GLY A 33 -0.42 -6.08 -14.83
C GLY A 33 0.03 -4.76 -14.18
N ARG A 34 -0.75 -3.69 -14.36
CA ARG A 34 -0.48 -2.38 -13.73
C ARG A 34 -0.57 -2.43 -12.21
N VAL A 35 -1.54 -3.16 -11.65
CA VAL A 35 -1.68 -3.36 -10.20
C VAL A 35 -0.49 -4.15 -9.64
N LEU A 36 -0.04 -5.19 -10.35
CA LEU A 36 1.09 -6.02 -9.92
C LEU A 36 2.43 -5.25 -9.90
N VAL A 37 2.65 -4.33 -10.83
CA VAL A 37 3.90 -3.52 -10.89
C VAL A 37 4.06 -2.58 -9.68
N VAL A 38 2.95 -2.20 -9.04
CA VAL A 38 2.95 -1.35 -7.84
C VAL A 38 3.43 -2.12 -6.60
N ASP A 39 3.33 -3.45 -6.63
CA ASP A 39 3.69 -4.30 -5.51
C ASP A 39 5.20 -4.59 -5.45
N LYS A 40 5.95 -3.61 -4.95
CA LYS A 40 7.39 -3.72 -4.75
C LYS A 40 7.69 -3.74 -3.24
N PRO A 41 8.15 -4.89 -2.69
CA PRO A 41 8.44 -5.02 -1.25
C PRO A 41 9.45 -3.99 -0.74
N ALA A 42 10.52 -3.73 -1.50
CA ALA A 42 11.55 -2.75 -1.14
C ALA A 42 11.01 -1.32 -1.06
N GLU A 43 10.09 -0.94 -1.97
CA GLU A 43 9.45 0.38 -1.91
C GLU A 43 8.51 0.49 -0.71
N THR A 44 7.77 -0.57 -0.39
CA THR A 44 6.90 -0.62 0.80
C THR A 44 7.71 -0.45 2.09
N GLU A 45 8.86 -1.12 2.18
CA GLU A 45 9.77 -0.98 3.31
C GLU A 45 10.36 0.44 3.42
N ARG A 46 10.74 1.05 2.29
CA ARG A 46 11.19 2.44 2.23
C ARG A 46 10.13 3.39 2.79
N VAL A 47 8.89 3.27 2.32
CA VAL A 47 7.77 4.13 2.76
C VAL A 47 7.54 3.99 4.26
N VAL A 48 7.47 2.74 4.79
CA VAL A 48 7.27 2.51 6.23
C VAL A 48 8.40 3.11 7.06
N THR A 49 9.64 2.99 6.59
CA THR A 49 10.82 3.56 7.24
C THR A 49 10.77 5.09 7.26
N GLU A 50 10.46 5.71 6.12
CA GLU A 50 10.37 7.17 6.00
C GLU A 50 9.24 7.75 6.84
N VAL A 51 8.05 7.16 6.80
CA VAL A 51 6.91 7.58 7.65
C VAL A 51 7.29 7.48 9.13
N THR A 52 7.89 6.36 9.54
CA THR A 52 8.32 6.17 10.94
C THR A 52 9.35 7.21 11.36
N ARG A 53 10.32 7.52 10.49
CA ARG A 53 11.33 8.57 10.73
C ARG A 53 10.70 9.96 10.85
N HIS A 54 9.77 10.31 9.95
CA HIS A 54 9.07 11.59 9.99
C HIS A 54 8.28 11.77 11.28
N LEU A 55 7.55 10.73 11.73
CA LEU A 55 6.80 10.78 12.98
C LEU A 55 7.71 10.84 14.22
N ALA A 56 8.81 10.08 14.23
CA ALA A 56 9.81 10.15 15.30
C ALA A 56 10.45 11.55 15.43
N THR A 57 10.57 12.27 14.31
CA THR A 57 11.11 13.65 14.26
C THR A 57 10.04 14.73 14.38
N ARG A 58 8.80 14.37 14.77
CA ARG A 58 7.64 15.28 14.91
C ARG A 58 7.21 15.99 13.62
N HIS A 59 7.62 15.50 12.45
CA HIS A 59 7.19 16.00 11.14
C HIS A 59 5.96 15.23 10.63
N SER A 60 4.84 15.35 11.35
CA SER A 60 3.61 14.62 11.03
C SER A 60 3.01 15.02 9.69
N ASP A 61 3.20 16.27 9.27
CA ASP A 61 2.79 16.78 7.95
C ASP A 61 3.51 16.07 6.80
N LEU A 62 4.82 15.82 6.92
CA LEU A 62 5.60 15.09 5.93
C LEU A 62 5.18 13.62 5.84
N ALA A 63 4.93 12.98 6.99
CA ALA A 63 4.41 11.62 7.05
C ALA A 63 3.03 11.50 6.34
N LEU A 64 2.12 12.43 6.62
CA LEU A 64 0.78 12.46 6.03
C LEU A 64 0.85 12.70 4.51
N ARG A 65 1.70 13.62 4.04
CA ARG A 65 1.90 13.89 2.61
C ARG A 65 2.42 12.66 1.88
N LEU A 66 3.46 12.01 2.41
CA LEU A 66 4.02 10.78 1.85
C LEU A 66 2.97 9.68 1.77
N LEU A 67 2.23 9.44 2.85
CA LEU A 67 1.16 8.44 2.85
C LEU A 67 0.05 8.78 1.85
N ARG A 68 -0.32 10.06 1.70
CA ARG A 68 -1.34 10.47 0.72
C ARG A 68 -0.87 10.26 -0.71
N GLU A 69 0.38 10.56 -1.02
CA GLU A 69 0.96 10.33 -2.33
C GLU A 69 0.94 8.84 -2.68
N GLU A 70 1.37 7.98 -1.76
CA GLU A 70 1.43 6.53 -1.96
C GLU A 70 0.03 5.89 -2.05
N THR A 71 -0.93 6.34 -1.24
CA THR A 71 -2.21 5.63 -1.05
C THR A 71 -3.44 6.30 -1.67
N GLY A 72 -3.38 7.60 -1.95
CA GLY A 72 -4.51 8.39 -2.43
C GLY A 72 -5.71 8.42 -1.48
N LEU A 73 -5.52 8.12 -0.18
CA LEU A 73 -6.58 8.15 0.83
C LEU A 73 -6.90 9.58 1.28
N ALA A 74 -8.10 9.76 1.82
CA ALA A 74 -8.54 11.03 2.39
C ALA A 74 -7.69 11.41 3.61
N TRP A 75 -7.58 12.72 3.90
CA TRP A 75 -6.77 13.18 5.02
C TRP A 75 -7.27 12.64 6.36
N ASP A 76 -8.59 12.56 6.56
CA ASP A 76 -9.18 12.07 7.81
C ASP A 76 -8.75 10.63 8.14
N ASP A 77 -8.78 9.73 7.15
CA ASP A 77 -8.30 8.35 7.31
C ASP A 77 -6.81 8.30 7.68
N LEU A 78 -6.01 9.18 7.07
CA LEU A 78 -4.56 9.24 7.30
C LEU A 78 -4.23 9.83 8.67
N TYR A 79 -5.01 10.80 9.17
CA TYR A 79 -4.83 11.33 10.52
C TYR A 79 -5.05 10.26 11.58
N THR A 80 -6.10 9.44 11.45
CA THR A 80 -6.35 8.31 12.35
C THR A 80 -5.18 7.32 12.31
N LEU A 81 -4.74 6.93 11.12
CA LEU A 81 -3.61 6.01 10.95
C LEU A 81 -2.32 6.55 11.59
N VAL A 82 -1.98 7.81 11.33
CA VAL A 82 -0.77 8.44 11.87
C VAL A 82 -0.82 8.51 13.40
N GLY A 83 -1.99 8.80 13.98
CA GLY A 83 -2.20 8.78 15.42
C GLY A 83 -1.93 7.41 16.06
N ASP A 84 -2.23 6.33 15.35
CA ASP A 84 -2.01 4.95 15.81
C ASP A 84 -0.69 4.33 15.34
N TRP A 85 0.07 5.02 14.49
CA TRP A 85 1.25 4.45 13.82
C TRP A 85 2.28 3.85 14.79
N ALA A 86 2.50 4.50 15.92
CA ALA A 86 3.46 4.01 16.94
C ALA A 86 3.03 2.69 17.60
N LYS A 87 1.74 2.37 17.59
CA LYS A 87 1.16 1.16 18.20
C LYS A 87 1.18 -0.05 17.25
N LEU A 88 1.43 0.18 15.96
CA LEU A 88 1.46 -0.87 14.94
C LEU A 88 2.86 -1.48 14.85
N ASP A 89 2.94 -2.81 14.77
CA ASP A 89 4.17 -3.51 14.42
C ASP A 89 4.57 -3.25 12.96
N THR A 90 5.84 -3.49 12.64
CA THR A 90 6.42 -3.20 11.32
C THR A 90 5.73 -3.98 10.20
N GLU A 91 5.36 -5.24 10.42
CA GLU A 91 4.72 -6.07 9.39
C GLU A 91 3.28 -5.63 9.14
N ARG A 92 2.56 -5.18 10.18
CA ARG A 92 1.24 -4.57 10.03
C ARG A 92 1.30 -3.26 9.24
N LYS A 93 2.31 -2.42 9.47
CA LYS A 93 2.56 -1.19 8.67
C LYS A 93 2.83 -1.53 7.20
N LYS A 94 3.75 -2.47 6.94
CA LYS A 94 4.12 -2.92 5.60
C LYS A 94 2.91 -3.47 4.84
N ARG A 95 2.14 -4.37 5.46
CA ARG A 95 0.89 -4.88 4.88
C ARG A 95 -0.05 -3.73 4.56
N TRP A 96 -0.37 -2.87 5.53
CA TRP A 96 -1.30 -1.78 5.31
C TRP A 96 -0.90 -0.89 4.11
N VAL A 97 0.38 -0.48 4.03
CA VAL A 97 0.89 0.34 2.91
C VAL A 97 0.75 -0.41 1.59
N ARG A 98 1.15 -1.69 1.53
CA ARG A 98 0.99 -2.54 0.33
C ARG A 98 -0.47 -2.57 -0.13
N PHE A 99 -1.41 -2.83 0.78
CA PHE A 99 -2.84 -2.88 0.47
C PHE A 99 -3.39 -1.56 -0.04
N ALA A 100 -3.02 -0.46 0.60
CA ALA A 100 -3.52 0.85 0.21
C ALA A 100 -3.00 1.25 -1.18
N ARG A 101 -1.73 0.94 -1.50
CA ARG A 101 -1.15 1.15 -2.84
C ARG A 101 -1.84 0.30 -3.91
N LEU A 102 -2.12 -0.98 -3.61
CA LEU A 102 -2.87 -1.87 -4.50
C LEU A 102 -4.30 -1.36 -4.75
N ALA A 103 -4.99 -0.91 -3.70
CA ALA A 103 -6.33 -0.34 -3.82
C ALA A 103 -6.34 0.95 -4.65
N LYS A 104 -5.31 1.81 -4.50
CA LYS A 104 -5.10 2.97 -5.38
C LYS A 104 -4.91 2.53 -6.83
N ALA A 105 -3.98 1.61 -7.09
CA ALA A 105 -3.70 1.12 -8.43
C ALA A 105 -4.92 0.49 -9.10
N ALA A 106 -5.73 -0.26 -8.35
CA ALA A 106 -6.97 -0.87 -8.86
C ALA A 106 -8.03 0.19 -9.22
N ARG A 107 -8.16 1.26 -8.41
CA ARG A 107 -9.04 2.40 -8.72
C ARG A 107 -8.56 3.17 -9.94
N ASP A 108 -7.25 3.35 -10.10
CA ASP A 108 -6.69 4.06 -11.25
C ASP A 108 -6.83 3.23 -12.53
N ALA A 109 -6.64 1.92 -12.44
CA ALA A 109 -6.78 1.00 -13.56
C ALA A 109 -8.24 0.86 -14.04
N SER A 110 -9.21 0.93 -13.14
CA SER A 110 -10.64 0.84 -13.48
C SER A 110 -11.22 2.12 -14.09
N ARG A 111 -10.54 3.26 -13.92
CA ARG A 111 -10.96 4.55 -14.50
C ARG A 111 -10.61 4.71 -16.00
N GLY A 112 -9.84 3.79 -16.58
CA GLY A 112 -9.37 3.88 -17.97
C GLY A 112 -8.33 5.01 -18.19
N PRO A 113 -7.62 5.03 -19.33
CA PRO A 113 -6.80 6.18 -19.69
C PRO A 113 -7.70 7.40 -19.92
N ALA A 114 -7.35 8.52 -19.29
CA ALA A 114 -7.94 9.83 -19.59
C ALA A 114 -7.59 10.27 -21.02
#